data_AF-A0A821GMH1-F1
#
_entry.id   AF-A0A821GMH1-F1
#
_cell.length_a   1.000
_cell.length_b   1.000
_cell.length_c   1.000
_cell.angle_alpha   90.00
_cell.angle_beta   90.00
_cell.angle_gamma   90.00
#
_symmetry.space_group_name_H-M   'P 1'
#
loop_
_entity.id
_entity.type
_entity.pdbx_description
1 polymer ?
#
loop_
_entity_poly.entity_id
_entity_poly.type
_entity_poly.pdbx_seq_one_letter_code
_entity_poly.pdbx_strand_id
1 'polypeptide(L)'
;APQRRVPAHPELPDNIKQQAAMNTSGYMIKLFGGETRSFALHHFENNVFESEIEALRKMLLELPGRWMDGKIFLESFKLILAQVHTDDDTLMDIHRLRLAFARLERDVKKAHIEGGKLFETCEPCSVTIKILSDPSKEETVIFKQESLDFSDYVKESISSAAFLFRDEISEKASEKYDARNHNTFFTNVNDALKATLVHRVEILMNYVHSQLPTSDPTFSAEIKNFELSLKDKLDVLQQCARLCLRSCRECTRLCSKEYDHKDDCACGTDHSCPDTCLLCPSGQSPIPCCLKFGHEEQHRCDTGHVCGKPCTILPECKSTCGLPIDHDSDASREHIHDCGNLHYCPY
;
A
#
# COMPACT_ATOMS: atom_id res chain seq x y z
N ALA A 1 -13.26 -82.46 51.79
CA ALA A 1 -13.07 -81.98 50.41
C ALA A 1 -13.36 -80.48 50.37
N PRO A 2 -12.51 -79.65 49.78
CA PRO A 2 -12.76 -78.21 49.73
C PRO A 2 -13.90 -77.92 48.76
N GLN A 3 -14.86 -77.11 49.19
CA GLN A 3 -15.96 -76.63 48.35
C GLN A 3 -15.38 -75.86 47.16
N ARG A 4 -15.70 -76.31 45.94
CA ARG A 4 -15.44 -75.55 44.70
C ARG A 4 -16.10 -74.18 44.86
N ARG A 5 -15.28 -73.12 44.88
CA ARG A 5 -15.78 -71.75 44.72
C ARG A 5 -16.40 -71.64 43.34
N VAL A 6 -17.72 -71.46 43.30
CA VAL A 6 -18.43 -71.05 42.09
C VAL A 6 -17.96 -69.63 41.76
N PRO A 7 -17.60 -69.31 40.50
CA PRO A 7 -17.26 -67.94 40.14
C PRO A 7 -18.43 -67.02 40.47
N ALA A 8 -18.17 -65.95 41.21
CA ALA A 8 -19.17 -64.90 41.40
C ALA A 8 -19.45 -64.27 40.03
N HIS A 9 -20.68 -64.46 39.54
CA HIS A 9 -21.23 -63.85 38.33
C HIS A 9 -20.78 -64.46 36.97
N PRO A 10 -21.32 -65.64 36.59
CA PRO A 10 -21.19 -66.17 35.22
C PRO A 10 -21.89 -65.31 34.15
N GLU A 11 -22.74 -64.35 34.55
CA GLU A 11 -23.56 -63.52 33.64
C GLU A 11 -22.85 -62.22 33.20
N LEU A 12 -21.74 -61.85 33.85
CA LEU A 12 -20.98 -60.64 33.53
C LEU A 12 -20.46 -60.62 32.08
N PRO A 13 -19.88 -61.71 31.54
CA PRO A 13 -19.47 -61.79 30.15
C PRO A 13 -20.62 -61.61 29.15
N ASP A 14 -21.83 -62.08 29.50
CA ASP A 14 -23.00 -62.00 28.62
C ASP A 14 -23.66 -60.62 28.68
N ASN A 15 -23.64 -59.94 29.83
CA ASN A 15 -24.08 -58.55 29.97
C ASN A 15 -23.16 -57.58 29.22
N ILE A 16 -21.84 -57.82 29.22
CA ILE A 16 -20.86 -57.04 28.44
C ILE A 16 -21.10 -57.23 26.93
N LYS A 17 -21.36 -58.47 26.49
CA LYS A 17 -21.71 -58.77 25.09
C LYS A 17 -23.05 -58.12 24.69
N GLN A 18 -24.04 -58.09 25.58
CA GLN A 18 -25.32 -57.42 25.35
C GLN A 18 -25.16 -55.90 25.23
N GLN A 19 -24.33 -55.26 26.06
CA GLN A 19 -24.04 -53.83 25.94
C GLN A 19 -23.24 -53.48 24.68
N ALA A 20 -22.31 -54.34 24.27
CA ALA A 20 -21.60 -54.19 23.00
C ALA A 20 -22.52 -54.37 21.78
N ALA A 21 -23.59 -55.18 21.89
CA ALA A 21 -24.58 -55.40 20.84
C ALA A 21 -25.64 -54.28 20.73
N MET A 22 -25.77 -53.42 21.74
CA MET A 22 -26.63 -52.23 21.67
C MET A 22 -25.93 -51.13 20.86
N ASN A 23 -26.36 -50.99 19.61
CA ASN A 23 -25.82 -50.19 18.49
C ASN A 23 -25.51 -48.69 18.74
N THR A 24 -25.72 -48.12 19.92
CA THR A 24 -25.32 -46.74 20.26
C THR A 24 -23.85 -46.61 20.65
N SER A 25 -23.25 -47.68 21.18
CA SER A 25 -21.82 -47.69 21.55
C SER A 25 -20.90 -47.69 20.32
N GLY A 26 -21.31 -48.37 19.24
CA GLY A 26 -20.50 -48.54 18.03
C GLY A 26 -20.18 -47.24 17.28
N TYR A 27 -21.04 -46.22 17.32
CA TYR A 27 -20.76 -44.93 16.68
C TYR A 27 -19.64 -44.19 17.40
N MET A 28 -19.72 -44.03 18.73
CA MET A 28 -18.70 -43.34 19.51
C MET A 28 -17.36 -44.10 19.46
N ILE A 29 -17.39 -45.42 19.57
CA ILE A 29 -16.19 -46.27 19.44
C ILE A 29 -15.53 -46.06 18.07
N LYS A 30 -16.30 -46.07 16.98
CA LYS A 30 -15.78 -45.83 15.62
C LYS A 30 -15.32 -44.38 15.41
N LEU A 31 -16.03 -43.40 15.96
CA LEU A 31 -15.73 -41.97 15.83
C LEU A 31 -14.43 -41.61 16.57
N PHE A 32 -14.18 -42.21 17.73
CA PHE A 32 -13.00 -41.95 18.55
C PHE A 32 -11.89 -43.00 18.39
N GLY A 33 -12.07 -43.99 17.52
CA GLY A 33 -11.11 -45.09 17.34
C GLY A 33 -10.83 -45.88 18.63
N GLY A 34 -11.79 -45.90 19.55
CA GLY A 34 -11.64 -46.47 20.88
C GLY A 34 -11.89 -47.97 20.93
N GLU A 35 -11.58 -48.57 22.08
CA GLU A 35 -12.00 -49.93 22.44
C GLU A 35 -12.85 -49.86 23.72
N THR A 36 -13.96 -50.60 23.74
CA THR A 36 -14.72 -50.77 24.99
C THR A 36 -14.06 -51.85 25.82
N ARG A 37 -13.61 -51.49 27.03
CA ARG A 37 -13.07 -52.43 28.01
C ARG A 37 -13.90 -52.36 29.28
N SER A 38 -14.11 -53.54 29.87
CA SER A 38 -14.86 -53.72 31.10
C SER A 38 -13.89 -54.12 32.20
N PHE A 39 -14.00 -53.46 33.34
CA PHE A 39 -13.20 -53.72 34.53
C PHE A 39 -14.16 -54.10 35.66
N ALA A 40 -13.80 -55.11 36.46
CA ALA A 40 -14.56 -55.45 37.64
C ALA A 40 -14.25 -54.42 38.73
N LEU A 41 -15.28 -53.91 39.41
CA LEU A 41 -15.09 -53.06 40.59
C LEU A 41 -14.62 -53.92 41.77
N HIS A 42 -13.33 -54.20 41.82
CA HIS A 42 -12.69 -54.81 42.98
C HIS A 42 -12.58 -53.80 44.13
N HIS A 43 -12.68 -54.26 45.39
CA HIS A 43 -12.40 -53.41 46.56
C HIS A 43 -10.99 -52.81 46.45
N PHE A 44 -10.85 -51.52 46.76
CA PHE A 44 -9.58 -50.75 46.67
C PHE A 44 -8.41 -51.37 47.46
N GLU A 45 -8.69 -52.24 48.44
CA GLU A 45 -7.68 -52.93 49.26
C GLU A 45 -7.22 -54.29 48.67
N ASN A 46 -7.66 -54.64 47.46
CA ASN A 46 -7.33 -55.91 46.82
C ASN A 46 -6.13 -55.76 45.86
N ASN A 47 -5.13 -56.62 45.99
CA ASN A 47 -3.98 -56.70 45.06
C ASN A 47 -4.39 -56.82 43.58
N VAL A 48 -5.56 -57.40 43.30
CA VAL A 48 -6.12 -57.49 41.94
C VAL A 48 -6.42 -56.09 41.39
N PHE A 49 -6.96 -55.18 42.20
CA PHE A 49 -7.24 -53.79 41.82
C PHE A 49 -5.96 -53.05 41.42
N GLU A 50 -4.92 -53.12 42.26
CA GLU A 50 -3.62 -52.49 41.96
C GLU A 50 -3.00 -53.02 40.66
N SER A 51 -3.12 -54.32 40.41
CA SER A 51 -2.62 -54.93 39.16
C SER A 51 -3.39 -54.47 37.92
N GLU A 52 -4.70 -54.25 38.03
CA GLU A 52 -5.54 -53.74 36.94
C GLU A 52 -5.27 -52.25 36.67
N ILE A 53 -5.08 -51.44 37.73
CA ILE A 53 -4.70 -50.03 37.60
C ILE A 53 -3.33 -49.89 36.96
N GLU A 54 -2.34 -50.70 37.34
CA GLU A 54 -1.01 -50.64 36.73
C GLU A 54 -1.05 -51.11 35.25
N ALA A 55 -1.87 -52.11 34.94
CA ALA A 55 -2.12 -52.51 33.55
C ALA A 55 -2.80 -51.38 32.74
N LEU A 56 -3.77 -50.67 33.32
CA LEU A 56 -4.43 -49.52 32.71
C LEU A 56 -3.43 -48.36 32.50
N ARG A 57 -2.60 -48.06 33.49
CA ARG A 57 -1.56 -47.03 33.39
C ARG A 57 -0.58 -47.34 32.27
N LYS A 58 -0.07 -48.56 32.21
CA LYS A 58 0.87 -48.99 31.16
C LYS A 58 0.23 -48.82 29.77
N MET A 59 -1.03 -49.22 29.62
CA MET A 59 -1.78 -49.02 28.39
C MET A 59 -1.92 -47.54 28.02
N LEU A 60 -2.31 -46.67 28.97
CA LEU A 60 -2.47 -45.24 28.72
C LEU A 60 -1.16 -44.56 28.31
N LEU A 61 -0.02 -45.02 28.85
CA LEU A 61 1.31 -44.52 28.48
C LEU A 61 1.76 -44.99 27.09
N GLU A 62 1.22 -46.11 26.60
CA GLU A 62 1.49 -46.64 25.25
C GLU A 62 0.58 -45.99 24.18
N LEU A 63 -0.46 -45.25 24.58
CA LEU A 63 -1.33 -44.56 23.63
C LEU A 63 -0.55 -43.44 22.90
N PRO A 64 -0.71 -43.34 21.57
CA PRO A 64 -0.08 -42.26 20.82
C PRO A 64 -0.67 -40.92 21.26
N GLY A 65 0.21 -39.94 21.49
CA GLY A 65 -0.20 -38.57 21.72
C GLY A 65 -0.98 -38.03 20.51
N ARG A 66 -2.23 -37.61 20.72
CA ARG A 66 -3.08 -37.06 19.66
C ARG A 66 -2.57 -35.70 19.14
N TRP A 67 -1.91 -34.93 19.98
CA TRP A 67 -1.34 -33.63 19.63
C TRP A 67 0.18 -33.69 19.75
N MET A 68 0.87 -33.08 18.78
CA MET A 68 2.33 -33.08 18.74
C MET A 68 2.94 -32.27 19.89
N ASP A 69 2.28 -31.18 20.31
CA ASP A 69 2.70 -30.36 21.44
C ASP A 69 1.50 -29.70 22.16
N GLY A 70 1.78 -29.10 23.31
CA GLY A 70 0.79 -28.39 24.13
C GLY A 70 0.24 -27.11 23.48
N LYS A 71 0.97 -26.49 22.54
CA LYS A 71 0.53 -25.28 21.85
C LYS A 71 -0.57 -25.62 20.85
N ILE A 72 -0.38 -26.66 20.04
CA ILE A 72 -1.37 -27.15 19.08
C ILE A 72 -2.61 -27.63 19.84
N PHE A 73 -2.43 -28.33 20.97
CA PHE A 73 -3.55 -28.69 21.85
C PHE A 73 -4.34 -27.46 22.30
N LEU A 74 -3.66 -26.44 22.88
CA LEU A 74 -4.32 -25.25 23.39
C LEU A 74 -5.03 -24.43 22.30
N GLU A 75 -4.41 -24.27 21.13
CA GLU A 75 -5.01 -23.60 19.97
C GLU A 75 -6.26 -24.34 19.49
N SER A 76 -6.18 -25.68 19.38
CA SER A 76 -7.33 -26.51 18.99
C SER A 76 -8.45 -26.45 20.03
N PHE A 77 -8.11 -26.50 21.32
CA PHE A 77 -9.09 -26.44 22.39
C PHE A 77 -9.82 -25.11 22.43
N LYS A 78 -9.09 -23.98 22.26
CA LYS A 78 -9.69 -22.64 22.17
C LYS A 78 -10.65 -22.53 20.97
N LEU A 79 -10.26 -23.09 19.82
CA LEU A 79 -11.12 -23.11 18.63
C LEU A 79 -12.41 -23.90 18.87
N ILE A 80 -12.30 -25.12 19.41
CA ILE A 80 -13.47 -25.95 19.72
C ILE A 80 -14.41 -25.24 20.69
N LEU A 81 -13.88 -24.63 21.75
CA LEU A 81 -14.69 -23.87 22.71
C LEU A 81 -15.41 -22.70 22.06
N ALA A 82 -14.72 -21.96 21.17
CA ALA A 82 -15.32 -20.86 20.42
C ALA A 82 -16.45 -21.37 19.52
N GLN A 83 -16.23 -22.45 18.75
CA GLN A 83 -17.21 -23.03 17.85
C GLN A 83 -18.45 -23.54 18.58
N VAL A 84 -18.27 -24.25 19.70
CA VAL A 84 -19.39 -24.71 20.54
C VAL A 84 -20.16 -23.52 21.13
N HIS A 85 -19.46 -22.44 21.50
CA HIS A 85 -20.11 -21.24 22.03
C HIS A 85 -20.94 -20.50 20.98
N THR A 86 -20.47 -20.47 19.72
CA THR A 86 -21.11 -19.74 18.62
C THR A 86 -22.03 -20.59 17.75
N ASP A 87 -22.17 -21.89 18.05
CA ASP A 87 -22.86 -22.86 17.19
C ASP A 87 -22.32 -22.85 15.74
N ASP A 88 -21.00 -22.72 15.61
CA ASP A 88 -20.30 -22.65 14.32
C ASP A 88 -19.87 -24.06 13.86
N ASP A 89 -20.45 -24.52 12.76
CA ASP A 89 -20.22 -25.82 12.13
C ASP A 89 -19.07 -25.81 11.11
N THR A 90 -18.37 -24.68 10.95
CA THR A 90 -17.22 -24.56 10.05
C THR A 90 -16.13 -25.56 10.43
N LEU A 91 -15.43 -26.11 9.43
CA LEU A 91 -14.30 -27.01 9.67
C LEU A 91 -13.19 -26.31 10.47
N MET A 92 -12.63 -26.98 11.49
CA MET A 92 -11.52 -26.42 12.29
C MET A 92 -10.32 -25.98 11.43
N ASP A 93 -10.02 -26.71 10.36
CA ASP A 93 -8.90 -26.38 9.48
C ASP A 93 -9.14 -25.08 8.71
N ILE A 94 -10.41 -24.74 8.39
CA ILE A 94 -10.76 -23.43 7.83
C ILE A 94 -10.52 -22.31 8.86
N HIS A 95 -10.84 -22.51 10.15
CA HIS A 95 -10.52 -21.51 11.17
C HIS A 95 -9.01 -21.32 11.34
N ARG A 96 -8.25 -22.41 11.36
CA ARG A 96 -6.78 -22.33 11.43
C ARG A 96 -6.22 -21.58 10.23
N LEU A 97 -6.75 -21.85 9.04
CA LEU A 97 -6.38 -21.14 7.82
C LEU A 97 -6.69 -19.64 7.94
N ARG A 98 -7.89 -19.25 8.38
CA ARG A 98 -8.26 -17.84 8.61
C ARG A 98 -7.36 -17.15 9.64
N LEU A 99 -6.95 -17.87 10.70
CA LEU A 99 -5.98 -17.36 11.66
C LEU A 99 -4.59 -17.17 11.03
N ALA A 100 -4.18 -18.06 10.14
CA ALA A 100 -2.95 -17.92 9.37
C ALA A 100 -3.03 -16.70 8.43
N PHE A 101 -4.15 -16.51 7.74
CA PHE A 101 -4.40 -15.33 6.90
C PHE A 101 -4.30 -14.02 7.67
N ALA A 102 -4.90 -13.95 8.87
CA ALA A 102 -4.82 -12.76 9.71
C ALA A 102 -3.38 -12.45 10.19
N ARG A 103 -2.54 -13.47 10.38
CA ARG A 103 -1.11 -13.28 10.67
C ARG A 103 -0.36 -12.81 9.43
N LEU A 104 -0.60 -13.45 8.29
CA LEU A 104 0.02 -13.12 7.02
C LEU A 104 -0.31 -11.69 6.58
N GLU A 105 -1.55 -11.23 6.74
CA GLU A 105 -1.93 -9.84 6.49
C GLU A 105 -1.15 -8.86 7.37
N ARG A 106 -0.98 -9.19 8.66
CA ARG A 106 -0.18 -8.36 9.58
C ARG A 106 1.28 -8.30 9.15
N ASP A 107 1.84 -9.42 8.74
CA ASP A 107 3.23 -9.51 8.29
C ASP A 107 3.44 -8.75 6.98
N VAL A 108 2.48 -8.81 6.04
CA VAL A 108 2.49 -8.01 4.81
C VAL A 108 2.42 -6.52 5.12
N LYS A 109 1.51 -6.10 6.01
CA LYS A 109 1.42 -4.69 6.44
C LYS A 109 2.74 -4.22 7.06
N LYS A 110 3.32 -5.05 7.93
CA LYS A 110 4.59 -4.75 8.59
C LYS A 110 5.73 -4.62 7.56
N ALA A 111 5.86 -5.59 6.67
CA ALA A 111 6.87 -5.55 5.61
C ALA A 111 6.70 -4.32 4.71
N HIS A 112 5.47 -3.95 4.36
CA HIS A 112 5.20 -2.73 3.59
C HIS A 112 5.67 -1.46 4.30
N ILE A 113 5.58 -1.38 5.63
CA ILE A 113 6.02 -0.19 6.38
C ILE A 113 7.54 -0.20 6.53
N GLU A 114 8.11 -1.32 6.92
CA GLU A 114 9.49 -1.37 7.43
C GLU A 114 10.54 -1.58 6.32
N GLY A 115 10.15 -2.00 5.12
CA GLY A 115 11.13 -2.28 4.05
C GLY A 115 12.16 -3.36 4.42
N GLY A 116 11.90 -4.14 5.48
CA GLY A 116 12.87 -5.01 6.14
C GLY A 116 13.26 -6.28 5.36
N LYS A 117 13.76 -7.29 6.07
CA LYS A 117 14.41 -8.52 5.53
C LYS A 117 13.76 -9.15 4.30
N LEU A 118 12.43 -9.13 4.19
CA LEU A 118 11.74 -9.65 3.01
C LEU A 118 12.24 -8.98 1.72
N PHE A 119 12.41 -7.65 1.73
CA PHE A 119 12.90 -6.87 0.59
C PHE A 119 14.41 -7.02 0.39
N GLU A 120 15.19 -7.14 1.48
CA GLU A 120 16.64 -7.40 1.41
C GLU A 120 16.97 -8.73 0.72
N THR A 121 16.07 -9.71 0.83
CA THR A 121 16.24 -11.04 0.20
C THR A 121 15.73 -11.12 -1.25
N CYS A 122 15.09 -10.06 -1.76
CA CYS A 122 14.56 -10.01 -3.12
C CYS A 122 15.59 -9.43 -4.11
N GLU A 123 15.33 -9.58 -5.41
CA GLU A 123 16.13 -8.89 -6.41
C GLU A 123 16.09 -7.38 -6.17
N PRO A 124 17.24 -6.67 -6.25
CA PRO A 124 17.30 -5.25 -5.95
C PRO A 124 16.38 -4.47 -6.88
N CYS A 125 15.34 -3.85 -6.33
CA CYS A 125 14.51 -2.93 -7.08
C CYS A 125 14.93 -1.51 -6.79
N SER A 126 15.60 -0.93 -7.79
CA SER A 126 16.02 0.45 -7.78
C SER A 126 14.95 1.29 -8.46
N VAL A 127 14.35 2.19 -7.70
CA VAL A 127 13.43 3.18 -8.25
C VAL A 127 14.25 4.22 -8.98
N THR A 128 13.88 4.47 -10.22
CA THR A 128 14.58 5.41 -11.10
C THR A 128 13.63 6.56 -11.43
N ILE A 129 13.92 7.75 -10.93
CA ILE A 129 13.22 8.97 -11.32
C ILE A 129 14.08 9.71 -12.35
N LYS A 130 13.54 9.90 -13.55
CA LYS A 130 14.16 10.77 -14.56
C LYS A 130 13.71 12.20 -14.28
N ILE A 131 14.63 13.13 -14.08
CA ILE A 131 14.35 14.53 -13.76
C ILE A 131 15.02 15.42 -14.79
N LEU A 132 14.30 16.42 -15.29
CA LEU A 132 14.90 17.47 -16.12
C LEU A 132 15.32 18.63 -15.21
N SER A 133 16.59 18.66 -14.83
CA SER A 133 17.17 19.76 -14.04
C SER A 133 17.42 21.02 -14.87
N ASP A 134 17.42 20.88 -16.20
CA ASP A 134 17.53 21.92 -17.22
C ASP A 134 16.72 21.43 -18.45
N PRO A 135 16.09 22.29 -19.27
CA PRO A 135 15.44 21.89 -20.53
C PRO A 135 16.28 20.98 -21.45
N SER A 136 17.61 20.89 -21.26
CA SER A 136 18.50 20.02 -22.04
C SER A 136 19.23 18.94 -21.24
N LYS A 137 19.04 18.86 -19.91
CA LYS A 137 19.80 17.94 -19.04
C LYS A 137 18.88 17.02 -18.27
N GLU A 138 18.87 15.75 -18.67
CA GLU A 138 18.23 14.66 -17.93
C GLU A 138 19.18 14.14 -16.86
N GLU A 139 18.72 14.19 -15.62
CA GLU A 139 19.38 13.60 -14.46
C GLU A 139 18.52 12.45 -13.92
N THR A 140 19.14 11.54 -13.20
CA THR A 140 18.47 10.35 -12.68
C THR A 140 18.68 10.25 -11.17
N VAL A 141 17.57 10.21 -10.43
CA VAL A 141 17.58 9.93 -8.99
C VAL A 141 17.26 8.46 -8.80
N ILE A 142 18.18 7.73 -8.15
CA ILE A 142 18.05 6.31 -7.89
C ILE A 142 18.00 6.07 -6.40
N PHE A 143 17.00 5.33 -5.93
CA PHE A 143 16.96 4.85 -4.56
C PHE A 143 16.46 3.42 -4.49
N LYS A 144 16.84 2.76 -3.41
CA LYS A 144 16.55 1.35 -3.16
C LYS A 144 15.24 1.22 -2.40
N GLN A 145 14.38 0.29 -2.80
CA GLN A 145 13.08 0.11 -2.14
C GLN A 145 13.22 -0.29 -0.67
N GLU A 146 14.25 -1.07 -0.30
CA GLU A 146 14.57 -1.45 1.08
C GLU A 146 15.01 -0.27 1.95
N SER A 147 15.43 0.85 1.35
CA SER A 147 15.80 2.06 2.11
C SER A 147 14.60 2.89 2.58
N LEU A 148 13.38 2.49 2.19
CA LEU A 148 12.13 3.17 2.53
C LEU A 148 11.49 2.47 3.73
N ASP A 149 12.10 2.73 4.88
CA ASP A 149 11.69 2.23 6.20
C ASP A 149 10.95 3.35 6.96
N PHE A 150 9.67 3.11 7.22
CA PHE A 150 8.80 4.01 7.98
C PHE A 150 8.44 3.44 9.35
N SER A 151 9.26 2.53 9.89
CA SER A 151 9.08 1.89 11.19
C SER A 151 9.00 2.90 12.35
N ASP A 152 9.67 4.05 12.23
CA ASP A 152 9.56 5.10 13.24
C ASP A 152 8.19 5.79 13.27
N TYR A 153 7.38 5.61 12.21
CA TYR A 153 6.05 6.18 12.05
C TYR A 153 4.91 5.17 12.35
N VAL A 154 5.24 4.06 13.03
CA VAL A 154 4.44 2.82 13.27
C VAL A 154 3.07 2.98 13.95
N LYS A 155 2.65 4.20 14.31
CA LYS A 155 1.30 4.42 14.85
C LYS A 155 0.23 4.62 13.79
N GLU A 156 0.59 4.80 12.53
CA GLU A 156 -0.37 5.22 11.52
C GLU A 156 -0.79 4.14 10.52
N SER A 157 -1.90 4.41 9.85
CA SER A 157 -2.56 3.47 8.94
C SER A 157 -1.73 3.19 7.69
N ILE A 158 -2.15 2.19 6.91
CA ILE A 158 -1.61 1.88 5.57
C ILE A 158 -1.57 3.15 4.69
N SER A 159 -2.60 4.01 4.77
CA SER A 159 -2.66 5.28 4.04
C SER A 159 -1.58 6.28 4.46
N SER A 160 -1.19 6.29 5.73
CA SER A 160 -0.14 7.19 6.23
C SER A 160 1.25 6.80 5.76
N ALA A 161 1.53 5.50 5.65
CA ALA A 161 2.78 5.02 5.07
C ALA A 161 2.92 5.45 3.61
N ALA A 162 1.82 5.47 2.86
CA ALA A 162 1.79 5.94 1.48
C ALA A 162 2.13 7.45 1.35
N PHE A 163 1.77 8.27 2.35
CA PHE A 163 2.14 9.68 2.40
C PHE A 163 3.64 9.88 2.65
N LEU A 164 4.19 9.19 3.65
CA LEU A 164 5.63 9.25 3.95
C LEU A 164 6.47 8.79 2.76
N PHE A 165 6.00 7.76 2.07
CA PHE A 165 6.61 7.27 0.84
C PHE A 165 6.66 8.33 -0.27
N ARG A 166 5.55 9.06 -0.48
CA ARG A 166 5.49 10.16 -1.43
C ARG A 166 6.43 11.30 -1.03
N ASP A 167 6.45 11.66 0.24
CA ASP A 167 7.20 12.81 0.73
C ASP A 167 8.71 12.54 0.65
N GLU A 168 9.19 11.36 1.05
CA GLU A 168 10.59 10.93 0.95
C GLU A 168 11.10 10.96 -0.51
N ILE A 169 10.29 10.46 -1.45
CA ILE A 169 10.62 10.44 -2.88
C ILE A 169 10.66 11.86 -3.45
N SER A 170 9.69 12.69 -3.05
CA SER A 170 9.62 14.09 -3.47
C SER A 170 10.79 14.89 -2.92
N GLU A 171 11.19 14.66 -1.66
CA GLU A 171 12.33 15.30 -1.01
C GLU A 171 13.64 14.94 -1.70
N LYS A 172 13.91 13.64 -1.93
CA LYS A 172 15.10 13.20 -2.67
C LYS A 172 15.16 13.74 -4.10
N ALA A 173 14.01 13.91 -4.75
CA ALA A 173 13.92 14.50 -6.08
C ALA A 173 14.09 16.03 -6.07
N SER A 174 13.76 16.69 -4.95
CA SER A 174 13.64 18.15 -4.85
C SER A 174 14.95 18.91 -5.11
N GLU A 175 16.11 18.31 -4.83
CA GLU A 175 17.42 18.90 -5.14
C GLU A 175 17.60 19.23 -6.63
N LYS A 176 16.84 18.54 -7.50
CA LYS A 176 16.89 18.67 -8.95
C LYS A 176 15.68 19.40 -9.53
N TYR A 177 14.84 19.98 -8.66
CA TYR A 177 13.65 20.70 -9.07
C TYR A 177 13.99 22.00 -9.80
N ASP A 178 13.53 22.12 -11.04
CA ASP A 178 13.49 23.38 -11.79
C ASP A 178 12.03 23.80 -11.99
N ALA A 179 11.73 25.04 -11.60
CA ALA A 179 10.41 25.66 -11.75
C ALA A 179 9.93 25.75 -13.20
N ARG A 180 10.85 25.75 -14.19
CA ARG A 180 10.56 25.67 -15.63
C ARG A 180 9.99 24.31 -16.03
N ASN A 181 10.47 23.25 -15.39
CA ASN A 181 10.11 21.87 -15.71
C ASN A 181 9.09 21.29 -14.72
N HIS A 182 8.36 22.12 -13.98
CA HIS A 182 7.46 21.70 -12.90
C HIS A 182 6.51 20.56 -13.30
N ASN A 183 5.85 20.67 -14.46
CA ASN A 183 4.87 19.68 -14.91
C ASN A 183 5.55 18.33 -15.21
N THR A 184 6.69 18.35 -15.91
CA THR A 184 7.46 17.16 -16.21
C THR A 184 8.02 16.52 -14.95
N PHE A 185 8.53 17.34 -14.02
CA PHE A 185 9.03 16.90 -12.73
C PHE A 185 7.98 16.12 -11.95
N PHE A 186 6.80 16.71 -11.69
CA PHE A 186 5.76 16.05 -10.89
C PHE A 186 5.13 14.86 -11.61
N THR A 187 5.10 14.86 -12.95
CA THR A 187 4.70 13.67 -13.73
C THR A 187 5.67 12.53 -13.50
N ASN A 188 6.98 12.79 -13.63
CA ASN A 188 8.02 11.76 -13.45
C ASN A 188 8.09 11.25 -12.00
N VAL A 189 7.92 12.13 -11.02
CA VAL A 189 7.81 11.74 -9.60
C VAL A 189 6.61 10.81 -9.40
N ASN A 190 5.43 11.17 -9.92
CA ASN A 190 4.23 10.34 -9.80
C ASN A 190 4.35 8.99 -10.50
N ASP A 191 5.01 8.93 -11.66
CA ASP A 191 5.22 7.67 -12.37
C ASP A 191 6.23 6.77 -11.64
N ALA A 192 7.28 7.35 -11.06
CA ALA A 192 8.19 6.61 -10.19
C ALA A 192 7.48 6.09 -8.92
N LEU A 193 6.61 6.90 -8.31
CA LEU A 193 5.79 6.49 -7.16
C LEU A 193 4.94 5.26 -7.51
N LYS A 194 4.21 5.30 -8.63
CA LYS A 194 3.40 4.18 -9.11
C LYS A 194 4.24 2.94 -9.38
N ALA A 195 5.32 3.07 -10.15
CA ALA A 195 6.17 1.94 -10.53
C ALA A 195 6.73 1.21 -9.30
N THR A 196 7.17 1.98 -8.30
CA THR A 196 7.71 1.40 -7.07
C THR A 196 6.65 0.67 -6.27
N LEU A 197 5.46 1.24 -6.11
CA LEU A 197 4.41 0.61 -5.32
C LEU A 197 3.82 -0.63 -6.01
N VAL A 198 3.75 -0.63 -7.35
CA VAL A 198 3.41 -1.83 -8.12
C VAL A 198 4.40 -2.94 -7.80
N HIS A 199 5.69 -2.67 -7.94
CA HIS A 199 6.73 -3.65 -7.63
C HIS A 199 6.71 -4.12 -6.16
N ARG A 200 6.48 -3.20 -5.22
CA ARG A 200 6.34 -3.52 -3.79
C ARG A 200 5.18 -4.46 -3.53
N VAL A 201 4.03 -4.23 -4.17
CA VAL A 201 2.85 -5.10 -4.08
C VAL A 201 3.13 -6.47 -4.70
N GLU A 202 3.84 -6.53 -5.83
CA GLU A 202 4.22 -7.80 -6.46
C GLU A 202 5.09 -8.67 -5.54
N ILE A 203 6.11 -8.10 -4.88
CA ILE A 203 6.92 -8.83 -3.89
C ILE A 203 6.04 -9.39 -2.77
N LEU A 204 5.17 -8.55 -2.20
CA LEU A 204 4.31 -8.94 -1.09
C LEU A 204 3.34 -10.06 -1.49
N MET A 205 2.76 -9.96 -2.69
CA MET A 205 1.86 -11.00 -3.21
C MET A 205 2.60 -12.30 -3.53
N ASN A 206 3.83 -12.23 -4.05
CA ASN A 206 4.66 -13.42 -4.27
C ASN A 206 5.00 -14.12 -2.96
N TYR A 207 5.33 -13.36 -1.92
CA TYR A 207 5.51 -13.89 -0.57
C TYR A 207 4.24 -14.55 -0.06
N VAL A 208 3.08 -13.90 -0.21
CA VAL A 208 1.78 -14.46 0.19
C VAL A 208 1.51 -15.79 -0.51
N HIS A 209 1.63 -15.85 -1.83
CA HIS A 209 1.41 -17.07 -2.61
C HIS A 209 2.32 -18.22 -2.15
N SER A 210 3.56 -17.92 -1.71
CA SER A 210 4.47 -18.94 -1.19
C SER A 210 4.07 -19.50 0.18
N GLN A 211 3.20 -18.81 0.93
CA GLN A 211 2.70 -19.25 2.23
C GLN A 211 1.34 -19.97 2.15
N LEU A 212 0.64 -19.88 1.02
CA LEU A 212 -0.72 -20.40 0.87
C LEU A 212 -0.72 -21.90 0.54
N PRO A 213 -1.60 -22.71 1.16
CA PRO A 213 -1.73 -24.13 0.86
C PRO A 213 -2.57 -24.34 -0.41
N THR A 214 -2.02 -23.98 -1.57
CA THR A 214 -2.71 -23.98 -2.87
C THR A 214 -2.99 -25.38 -3.45
N SER A 215 -2.39 -26.43 -2.89
CA SER A 215 -2.56 -27.81 -3.36
C SER A 215 -3.85 -28.47 -2.91
N ASP A 216 -4.52 -27.95 -1.87
CA ASP A 216 -5.74 -28.54 -1.33
C ASP A 216 -6.98 -27.76 -1.84
N PRO A 217 -7.82 -28.37 -2.71
CA PRO A 217 -8.98 -27.70 -3.27
C PRO A 217 -10.01 -27.28 -2.21
N THR A 218 -10.01 -27.94 -1.03
CA THR A 218 -10.89 -27.62 0.10
C THR A 218 -10.79 -26.14 0.52
N PHE A 219 -9.61 -25.53 0.37
CA PHE A 219 -9.34 -24.17 0.81
C PHE A 219 -9.49 -23.10 -0.28
N SER A 220 -9.77 -23.50 -1.53
CA SER A 220 -9.73 -22.61 -2.70
C SER A 220 -10.57 -21.35 -2.55
N ALA A 221 -11.79 -21.48 -2.00
CA ALA A 221 -12.69 -20.35 -1.81
C ALA A 221 -12.16 -19.35 -0.77
N GLU A 222 -11.64 -19.85 0.35
CA GLU A 222 -11.07 -19.03 1.42
C GLU A 222 -9.78 -18.35 0.96
N ILE A 223 -8.91 -19.06 0.25
CA ILE A 223 -7.70 -18.51 -0.36
C ILE A 223 -8.05 -17.37 -1.32
N LYS A 224 -8.98 -17.60 -2.25
CA LYS A 224 -9.40 -16.57 -3.22
C LYS A 224 -9.99 -15.34 -2.53
N ASN A 225 -10.84 -15.54 -1.51
CA ASN A 225 -11.43 -14.43 -0.76
C ASN A 225 -10.37 -13.61 -0.02
N PHE A 226 -9.38 -14.29 0.58
CA PHE A 226 -8.26 -13.64 1.23
C PHE A 226 -7.40 -12.85 0.24
N GLU A 227 -7.04 -13.44 -0.90
CA GLU A 227 -6.24 -12.78 -1.94
C GLU A 227 -6.93 -11.52 -2.47
N LEU A 228 -8.23 -11.58 -2.74
CA LEU A 228 -9.02 -10.42 -3.17
C LEU A 228 -9.04 -9.33 -2.09
N SER A 229 -9.35 -9.69 -0.85
CA SER A 229 -9.37 -8.74 0.28
C SER A 229 -8.01 -8.09 0.53
N LEU A 230 -6.93 -8.87 0.44
CA LEU A 230 -5.57 -8.35 0.60
C LEU A 230 -5.20 -7.44 -0.57
N LYS A 231 -5.53 -7.84 -1.80
CA LYS A 231 -5.28 -7.02 -2.99
C LYS A 231 -6.00 -5.68 -2.92
N ASP A 232 -7.27 -5.66 -2.52
CA ASP A 232 -8.02 -4.41 -2.34
C ASP A 232 -7.32 -3.47 -1.33
N LYS A 233 -6.83 -4.01 -0.21
CA LYS A 233 -6.08 -3.24 0.80
C LYS A 233 -4.75 -2.72 0.25
N LEU A 234 -4.07 -3.50 -0.59
CA LEU A 234 -2.82 -3.10 -1.25
C LEU A 234 -3.05 -2.10 -2.39
N ASP A 235 -4.19 -2.14 -3.07
CA ASP A 235 -4.54 -1.18 -4.11
C ASP A 235 -4.85 0.21 -3.51
N VAL A 236 -5.41 0.26 -2.30
CA VAL A 236 -5.57 1.52 -1.55
C VAL A 236 -4.21 2.20 -1.30
N LEU A 237 -3.13 1.44 -1.03
CA LEU A 237 -1.78 2.01 -0.89
C LEU A 237 -1.35 2.75 -2.15
N GLN A 238 -1.53 2.10 -3.30
CA GLN A 238 -1.16 2.67 -4.59
C GLN A 238 -1.95 3.94 -4.87
N GLN A 239 -3.21 4.02 -4.44
CA GLN A 239 -4.03 5.21 -4.62
C GLN A 239 -3.59 6.37 -3.71
N CYS A 240 -3.34 6.11 -2.42
CA CYS A 240 -2.97 7.15 -1.45
C CYS A 240 -1.63 7.83 -1.75
N ALA A 241 -0.68 7.12 -2.39
CA ALA A 241 0.63 7.69 -2.71
C ALA A 241 0.64 8.57 -3.96
N ARG A 242 -0.42 8.54 -4.78
CA ARG A 242 -0.47 9.26 -6.06
C ARG A 242 -0.58 10.77 -5.85
N LEU A 243 -0.04 11.50 -6.81
CA LEU A 243 -0.23 12.94 -6.92
C LEU A 243 -1.53 13.25 -7.67
N CYS A 244 -2.13 14.40 -7.37
CA CYS A 244 -3.34 14.88 -8.02
C CYS A 244 -3.13 15.15 -9.51
N LEU A 245 -2.05 15.84 -9.87
CA LEU A 245 -1.67 16.19 -11.23
C LEU A 245 -2.76 16.89 -12.06
N ARG A 246 -3.80 17.44 -11.44
CA ARG A 246 -4.74 18.35 -12.10
C ARG A 246 -4.09 19.73 -12.25
N SER A 247 -4.43 20.47 -13.30
CA SER A 247 -3.95 21.83 -13.48
C SER A 247 -4.34 22.72 -12.31
N CYS A 248 -3.41 23.56 -11.86
CA CYS A 248 -3.67 24.55 -10.83
C CYS A 248 -4.77 25.51 -11.29
N ARG A 249 -5.57 25.99 -10.33
CA ARG A 249 -6.62 26.98 -10.61
C ARG A 249 -6.05 28.32 -11.09
N GLU A 250 -4.84 28.65 -10.66
CA GLU A 250 -4.23 29.94 -10.89
C GLU A 250 -3.25 29.99 -12.07
N CYS A 251 -2.68 28.85 -12.47
CA CYS A 251 -1.71 28.74 -13.56
C CYS A 251 -1.74 27.34 -14.16
N THR A 252 -0.95 27.04 -15.18
CA THR A 252 -0.98 25.71 -15.82
C THR A 252 -0.09 24.66 -15.13
N ARG A 253 0.48 24.97 -13.96
CA ARG A 253 1.28 24.02 -13.18
C ARG A 253 0.43 22.87 -12.66
N LEU A 254 0.97 21.66 -12.63
CA LEU A 254 0.29 20.50 -12.07
C LEU A 254 0.21 20.57 -10.53
N CYS A 255 -0.87 20.06 -9.97
CA CYS A 255 -1.06 19.97 -8.54
C CYS A 255 -0.14 18.90 -7.93
N SER A 256 0.65 19.30 -6.94
CA SER A 256 1.58 18.43 -6.19
C SER A 256 0.96 17.84 -4.91
N LYS A 257 -0.30 18.15 -4.60
CA LYS A 257 -1.04 17.54 -3.50
C LYS A 257 -1.40 16.08 -3.80
N GLU A 258 -1.84 15.37 -2.77
CA GLU A 258 -2.38 14.01 -2.84
C GLU A 258 -3.55 13.85 -3.82
N TYR A 259 -3.65 12.66 -4.40
CA TYR A 259 -4.77 12.29 -5.23
C TYR A 259 -6.09 12.44 -4.47
N ASP A 260 -7.09 12.99 -5.16
CA ASP A 260 -8.44 13.24 -4.64
C ASP A 260 -8.54 14.15 -3.39
N HIS A 261 -7.59 15.07 -3.21
CA HIS A 261 -7.73 16.13 -2.21
C HIS A 261 -9.02 16.96 -2.43
N LYS A 262 -9.62 17.42 -1.33
CA LYS A 262 -10.92 18.13 -1.37
C LYS A 262 -10.83 19.61 -1.73
N ASP A 263 -9.67 20.23 -1.53
CA ASP A 263 -9.49 21.65 -1.80
C ASP A 263 -9.33 21.93 -3.31
N ASP A 264 -9.32 23.21 -3.67
CA ASP A 264 -8.89 23.63 -5.00
C ASP A 264 -7.45 23.19 -5.31
N CYS A 265 -7.19 22.92 -6.60
CA CYS A 265 -5.87 22.49 -7.08
C CYS A 265 -4.86 23.63 -6.96
N ALA A 266 -3.84 23.43 -6.12
CA ALA A 266 -2.74 24.35 -5.89
C ALA A 266 -1.41 23.66 -6.26
N CYS A 267 -0.57 24.34 -7.05
CA CYS A 267 0.74 23.81 -7.44
C CYS A 267 1.83 24.02 -6.38
N GLY A 268 1.53 24.67 -5.24
CA GLY A 268 2.49 24.88 -4.15
C GLY A 268 3.62 25.86 -4.49
N THR A 269 3.41 26.74 -5.47
CA THR A 269 4.40 27.74 -5.91
C THR A 269 3.77 29.13 -5.97
N ASP A 270 4.57 30.16 -6.21
CA ASP A 270 4.16 31.56 -6.44
C ASP A 270 3.40 31.85 -7.75
N HIS A 271 2.96 30.80 -8.46
CA HIS A 271 2.33 30.82 -9.79
C HIS A 271 3.08 31.57 -10.91
N SER A 272 4.29 32.07 -10.64
CA SER A 272 5.01 32.99 -11.52
C SER A 272 5.70 32.25 -12.65
N CYS A 273 5.76 32.88 -13.83
CA CYS A 273 6.57 32.38 -14.93
C CYS A 273 8.07 32.48 -14.56
N PRO A 274 8.83 31.36 -14.61
CA PRO A 274 10.26 31.32 -14.25
C PRO A 274 11.18 31.89 -15.34
N ASP A 275 10.62 32.25 -16.49
CA ASP A 275 11.38 32.82 -17.60
C ASP A 275 11.50 34.34 -17.45
N THR A 276 12.51 34.88 -18.13
CA THR A 276 12.83 36.30 -18.08
C THR A 276 12.22 37.01 -19.27
N CYS A 277 11.97 38.31 -19.10
CA CYS A 277 11.49 39.16 -20.17
C CYS A 277 12.45 39.12 -21.38
N LEU A 278 11.90 38.88 -22.57
CA LEU A 278 12.63 38.86 -23.84
C LEU A 278 12.84 40.25 -24.45
N LEU A 279 12.18 41.27 -23.90
CA LEU A 279 12.17 42.65 -24.41
C LEU A 279 13.14 43.57 -23.66
N CYS A 280 13.76 43.08 -22.58
CA CYS A 280 14.78 43.82 -21.84
C CYS A 280 16.11 43.86 -22.62
N PRO A 281 16.85 44.99 -22.63
CA PRO A 281 18.13 45.08 -23.33
C PRO A 281 19.16 44.08 -22.79
N SER A 282 19.83 43.39 -23.71
CA SER A 282 20.93 42.46 -23.40
C SER A 282 22.10 43.21 -22.74
N GLY A 283 22.25 43.06 -21.41
CA GLY A 283 23.29 43.74 -20.62
C GLY A 283 22.83 44.26 -19.26
N GLN A 284 21.51 44.31 -19.01
CA GLN A 284 20.96 44.52 -17.68
C GLN A 284 20.71 43.18 -16.96
N SER A 285 20.56 43.22 -15.64
CA SER A 285 20.15 42.04 -14.86
C SER A 285 18.84 41.47 -15.43
N PRO A 286 18.71 40.14 -15.60
CA PRO A 286 17.51 39.54 -16.16
C PRO A 286 16.26 39.92 -15.33
N ILE A 287 15.25 40.51 -15.98
CA ILE A 287 14.01 40.90 -15.32
C ILE A 287 13.00 39.75 -15.48
N PRO A 288 12.36 39.28 -14.38
CA PRO A 288 11.39 38.19 -14.46
C PRO A 288 10.15 38.56 -15.28
N CYS A 289 9.54 37.55 -15.91
CA CYS A 289 8.24 37.70 -16.57
C CYS A 289 7.14 38.05 -15.55
N CYS A 290 6.24 38.97 -15.89
CA CYS A 290 5.11 39.35 -15.03
C CYS A 290 3.87 38.46 -15.21
N LEU A 291 3.92 37.50 -16.15
CA LEU A 291 2.81 36.60 -16.44
C LEU A 291 2.88 35.32 -15.59
N LYS A 292 1.73 34.65 -15.45
CA LYS A 292 1.64 33.38 -14.73
C LYS A 292 2.20 32.21 -15.55
N PHE A 293 2.69 31.18 -14.88
CA PHE A 293 3.25 29.99 -15.54
C PHE A 293 2.29 29.39 -16.57
N GLY A 294 2.82 29.12 -17.76
CA GLY A 294 2.09 28.50 -18.88
C GLY A 294 1.27 29.44 -19.74
N HIS A 295 1.56 30.75 -19.69
CA HIS A 295 1.07 31.67 -20.70
C HIS A 295 1.64 31.32 -22.08
N GLU A 296 0.87 31.59 -23.13
CA GLU A 296 1.30 31.41 -24.53
C GLU A 296 1.92 32.69 -25.12
N GLU A 297 1.73 33.84 -24.45
CA GLU A 297 2.24 35.14 -24.87
C GLU A 297 3.77 35.23 -24.77
N GLN A 298 4.39 36.21 -25.44
CA GLN A 298 5.82 36.47 -25.28
C GLN A 298 6.15 36.94 -23.85
N HIS A 299 7.26 36.46 -23.28
CA HIS A 299 7.67 36.84 -21.93
C HIS A 299 8.00 38.34 -21.84
N ARG A 300 7.24 39.06 -21.01
CA ARG A 300 7.37 40.51 -20.76
C ARG A 300 7.46 40.81 -19.27
N CYS A 301 8.16 41.88 -18.89
CA CYS A 301 8.13 42.39 -17.53
C CYS A 301 7.13 43.56 -17.41
N ASP A 302 6.93 44.03 -16.17
CA ASP A 302 5.95 45.09 -15.86
C ASP A 302 6.47 46.50 -16.16
N THR A 303 7.77 46.66 -16.45
CA THR A 303 8.33 47.92 -16.92
C THR A 303 7.98 48.08 -18.39
N GLY A 304 6.85 48.74 -18.68
CA GLY A 304 6.29 48.91 -20.03
C GLY A 304 7.35 49.12 -21.12
N HIS A 305 7.44 48.17 -22.05
CA HIS A 305 8.36 48.24 -23.18
C HIS A 305 7.74 49.04 -24.32
N VAL A 306 8.46 50.05 -24.81
CA VAL A 306 8.03 50.88 -25.94
C VAL A 306 8.60 50.36 -27.26
N CYS A 307 7.85 50.56 -28.34
CA CYS A 307 8.12 50.10 -29.70
C CYS A 307 9.46 50.61 -30.24
N GLY A 308 9.78 51.88 -29.99
CA GLY A 308 11.07 52.46 -30.37
C GLY A 308 11.31 52.58 -31.89
N LYS A 309 10.41 52.08 -32.75
CA LYS A 309 10.49 52.24 -34.20
C LYS A 309 10.33 53.72 -34.59
N PRO A 310 11.00 54.19 -35.66
CA PRO A 310 10.81 55.55 -36.15
C PRO A 310 9.35 55.76 -36.55
N CYS A 311 8.79 56.92 -36.20
CA CYS A 311 7.42 57.27 -36.56
C CYS A 311 7.25 57.31 -38.08
N THR A 312 6.32 56.52 -38.63
CA THR A 312 6.00 56.47 -40.06
C THR A 312 4.79 57.34 -40.44
N ILE A 313 4.10 57.93 -39.46
CA ILE A 313 2.88 58.72 -39.68
C ILE A 313 3.18 60.03 -40.41
N LEU A 314 4.22 60.75 -39.99
CA LEU A 314 4.70 61.97 -40.67
C LEU A 314 6.14 61.78 -41.15
N PRO A 315 6.45 62.07 -42.43
CA PRO A 315 7.81 61.93 -42.96
C PRO A 315 8.83 62.87 -42.29
N GLU A 316 8.36 63.91 -41.60
CA GLU A 316 9.21 64.88 -40.87
C GLU A 316 9.43 64.50 -39.39
N CYS A 317 8.70 63.52 -38.87
CA CYS A 317 8.83 63.09 -37.47
C CYS A 317 10.11 62.27 -37.29
N LYS A 318 11.10 62.83 -36.58
CA LYS A 318 12.36 62.16 -36.25
C LYS A 318 12.31 61.40 -34.91
N SER A 319 11.15 61.37 -34.25
CA SER A 319 10.97 60.70 -32.97
C SER A 319 10.63 59.22 -33.12
N THR A 320 10.83 58.47 -32.03
CA THR A 320 10.47 57.06 -31.93
C THR A 320 9.07 56.88 -31.34
N CYS A 321 8.41 55.79 -31.74
CA CYS A 321 7.09 55.43 -31.24
C CYS A 321 7.15 55.06 -29.74
N GLY A 322 6.29 55.70 -28.93
CA GLY A 322 6.11 55.45 -27.50
C GLY A 322 5.04 54.39 -27.16
N LEU A 323 4.37 53.82 -28.16
CA LEU A 323 3.37 52.76 -27.96
C LEU A 323 4.04 51.43 -27.56
N PRO A 324 3.31 50.48 -26.96
CA PRO A 324 3.82 49.14 -26.65
C PRO A 324 4.40 48.42 -27.88
N ILE A 325 5.39 47.54 -27.70
CA ILE A 325 6.09 46.83 -28.80
C ILE A 325 5.17 46.12 -29.82
N ASP A 326 3.99 45.67 -29.38
CA ASP A 326 3.00 44.95 -30.21
C ASP A 326 1.81 45.81 -30.65
N HIS A 327 1.96 47.13 -30.72
CA HIS A 327 0.91 47.98 -31.26
C HIS A 327 0.71 47.71 -32.75
N ASP A 328 -0.55 47.63 -33.18
CA ASP A 328 -0.88 47.45 -34.59
C ASP A 328 -0.47 48.72 -35.36
N SER A 329 0.41 48.59 -36.36
CA SER A 329 0.96 49.76 -37.08
C SER A 329 -0.12 50.47 -37.89
N ASP A 330 -1.16 49.75 -38.28
CA ASP A 330 -2.20 50.21 -39.20
C ASP A 330 -3.46 50.73 -38.48
N ALA A 331 -3.63 50.43 -37.18
CA ALA A 331 -4.77 50.88 -36.39
C ALA A 331 -4.68 52.35 -35.94
N SER A 332 -3.62 53.07 -36.30
CA SER A 332 -3.31 54.42 -35.80
C SER A 332 -3.64 55.56 -36.77
N ARG A 333 -4.64 55.37 -37.64
CA ARG A 333 -5.25 56.49 -38.40
C ARG A 333 -6.40 57.21 -37.69
N GLU A 334 -6.81 56.75 -36.52
CA GLU A 334 -7.83 57.43 -35.69
C GLU A 334 -7.38 57.77 -34.26
N HIS A 335 -6.16 57.42 -33.85
CA HIS A 335 -5.70 57.59 -32.47
C HIS A 335 -4.42 58.42 -32.36
N ILE A 336 -4.43 59.35 -31.41
CA ILE A 336 -3.34 60.26 -31.05
C ILE A 336 -2.04 59.44 -30.86
N HIS A 337 -1.05 59.64 -31.73
CA HIS A 337 0.23 58.93 -31.65
C HIS A 337 1.16 59.62 -30.65
N ASP A 338 1.53 58.90 -29.59
CA ASP A 338 2.48 59.37 -28.58
C ASP A 338 3.93 59.09 -29.04
N CYS A 339 4.53 60.08 -29.71
CA CYS A 339 5.93 60.07 -30.16
C CYS A 339 6.92 60.41 -29.04
N GLY A 340 6.80 59.77 -27.87
CA GLY A 340 7.75 59.92 -26.77
C GLY A 340 7.73 61.32 -26.15
N ASN A 341 6.57 61.75 -25.65
CA ASN A 341 6.39 62.89 -24.74
C ASN A 341 6.68 64.31 -25.27
N LEU A 342 6.88 64.56 -26.57
CA LEU A 342 7.27 65.91 -27.03
C LEU A 342 6.47 66.53 -28.18
N HIS A 343 5.51 65.85 -28.82
CA HIS A 343 4.57 66.50 -29.74
C HIS A 343 3.36 65.62 -30.08
N TYR A 344 2.24 66.28 -30.39
CA TYR A 344 1.13 65.66 -31.11
C TYR A 344 1.50 65.60 -32.60
N CYS A 345 1.40 64.43 -33.24
CA CYS A 345 1.38 64.32 -34.70
C CYS A 345 -0.08 64.41 -35.17
N PRO A 346 -0.61 65.60 -35.53
CA PRO A 346 -1.86 65.68 -36.27
C PRO A 346 -1.67 65.10 -37.68
N TYR A 347 -2.70 64.41 -38.16
CA TYR A 347 -2.77 63.78 -39.48
C TYR A 347 -2.33 64.67 -40.65
#